data_AF-X0XYZ0-F1
#
_entry.id   AF-X0XYZ0-F1
#
_cell.length_a   1.000
_cell.length_b   1.000
_cell.length_c   1.000
_cell.angle_alpha   90.00
_cell.angle_beta   90.00
_cell.angle_gamma   90.00
#
_symmetry.space_group_name_H-M   'P 1'
#
loop_
_entity.id
_entity.type
_entity.pdbx_description
1 polymer ?
#
loop_
_entity_poly.entity_id
_entity_poly.type
_entity_poly.pdbx_seq_one_letter_code
_entity_poly.pdbx_strand_id
1 'polypeptide(L)'
;TRTAMGARLLRRWLGQPLLDVGEIARRQDGVQLFFDSAVRRGRVSAILAKLPDLERIVTRVGAGSATPRDLVALRRGLELVPDLQRTLDDNLVSVEGRRRVHEDLVGGLHPCRDTAELIAGAIADEPAAEAIIRPGFSEELDALRATARDARQFLADLERRERERTGIKTLKVGYNKVFGYYIEVSKANLKAVPADYQRRQTLVGGERSTTAELQDYEFRILHARERQ
;
A
#
# COMPACT_ATOMS: atom_id res chain seq x y z
N THR A 1 -21.61 -7.09 -19.00
CA THR A 1 -20.27 -6.50 -18.77
C THR A 1 -19.56 -7.22 -17.63
N ARG A 2 -18.23 -7.22 -17.62
CA ARG A 2 -17.41 -7.84 -16.55
C ARG A 2 -16.72 -6.81 -15.64
N THR A 3 -16.78 -5.53 -15.97
CA THR A 3 -16.18 -4.45 -15.18
C THR A 3 -17.24 -3.41 -14.78
N ALA A 4 -17.02 -2.74 -13.65
CA ALA A 4 -17.89 -1.66 -13.18
C ALA A 4 -17.88 -0.46 -14.14
N MET A 5 -16.70 -0.08 -14.67
CA MET A 5 -16.57 0.96 -15.70
C MET A 5 -17.32 0.60 -16.99
N GLY A 6 -17.27 -0.66 -17.43
CA GLY A 6 -18.05 -1.12 -18.59
C GLY A 6 -19.56 -1.10 -18.33
N ALA A 7 -20.02 -1.36 -17.11
CA ALA A 7 -21.43 -1.23 -16.74
C ALA A 7 -21.92 0.21 -16.83
N ARG A 8 -21.11 1.16 -16.36
CA ARG A 8 -21.41 2.59 -16.45
C ARG A 8 -21.44 3.07 -17.89
N LEU A 9 -20.47 2.63 -18.71
CA LEU A 9 -20.44 2.95 -20.14
C LEU A 9 -21.69 2.45 -20.86
N LEU A 10 -22.07 1.19 -20.66
CA LEU A 10 -23.27 0.62 -21.29
C LEU A 10 -24.55 1.36 -20.87
N ARG A 11 -24.71 1.68 -19.58
CA ARG A 11 -25.84 2.46 -19.09
C ARG A 11 -25.91 3.83 -19.77
N ARG A 12 -24.76 4.50 -19.93
CA ARG A 12 -24.69 5.79 -20.64
C ARG A 12 -25.13 5.65 -22.08
N TRP A 13 -24.65 4.64 -22.80
CA TRP A 13 -25.03 4.41 -24.20
C TRP A 13 -26.51 4.13 -24.39
N LEU A 14 -27.14 3.39 -23.47
CA LEU A 14 -28.58 3.14 -23.52
C LEU A 14 -29.41 4.41 -23.27
N GLY A 15 -28.95 5.30 -22.38
CA GLY A 15 -29.61 6.58 -22.11
C GLY A 15 -29.32 7.66 -23.16
N GLN A 16 -28.29 7.49 -23.99
CA GLN A 16 -27.85 8.45 -24.99
C GLN A 16 -27.50 7.73 -26.31
N PRO A 17 -28.52 7.34 -27.11
CA PRO A 17 -28.31 6.70 -28.40
C PRO A 17 -27.54 7.60 -29.37
N LEU A 18 -26.74 6.98 -30.23
CA LEU A 18 -26.02 7.68 -31.29
C LEU A 18 -26.96 8.04 -32.45
N LEU A 19 -26.66 9.15 -33.13
CA LEU A 19 -27.32 9.57 -34.37
C LEU A 19 -26.41 9.43 -35.60
N ASP A 20 -25.10 9.34 -35.38
CA ASP A 20 -24.11 9.19 -36.44
C ASP A 20 -24.04 7.73 -36.92
N VAL A 21 -24.34 7.51 -38.20
CA VAL A 21 -24.37 6.17 -38.81
C VAL A 21 -22.98 5.52 -38.82
N GLY A 22 -21.92 6.32 -39.01
CA GLY A 22 -20.55 5.82 -38.98
C GLY A 22 -20.15 5.28 -37.61
N GLU A 23 -20.50 5.99 -36.54
CA GLU A 23 -20.29 5.54 -35.15
C GLU A 23 -21.10 4.29 -34.79
N ILE A 24 -22.33 4.20 -35.29
CA ILE A 24 -23.17 3.01 -35.11
C ILE A 24 -22.51 1.80 -35.80
N ALA A 25 -22.08 1.97 -37.05
CA ALA A 25 -21.38 0.92 -37.80
C ALA A 25 -20.09 0.50 -37.09
N ARG A 26 -19.29 1.45 -36.59
CA ARG A 26 -18.09 1.15 -35.77
C ARG A 26 -18.40 0.29 -34.54
N ARG A 27 -19.49 0.57 -33.83
CA ARG A 27 -19.91 -0.26 -32.68
C ARG A 27 -20.37 -1.65 -33.12
N GLN A 28 -21.08 -1.75 -34.25
CA GLN A 28 -21.50 -3.03 -34.82
C GLN A 28 -20.30 -3.90 -35.23
N ASP A 29 -19.28 -3.31 -35.84
CA ASP A 29 -18.02 -3.99 -36.17
C ASP A 29 -17.34 -4.54 -34.92
N GLY A 30 -17.32 -3.77 -33.82
CA GLY A 30 -16.80 -4.23 -32.53
C GLY A 30 -17.59 -5.39 -31.95
N VAL A 31 -18.93 -5.37 -32.04
CA VAL A 31 -19.77 -6.51 -31.64
C VAL A 31 -19.47 -7.73 -32.50
N GLN A 32 -19.41 -7.56 -33.82
CA GLN A 32 -19.14 -8.62 -34.78
C GLN A 32 -17.78 -9.28 -34.53
N LEU A 33 -16.73 -8.49 -34.23
CA LEU A 33 -15.39 -8.98 -33.91
C LEU A 33 -15.38 -10.01 -32.77
N PHE A 34 -16.23 -9.83 -31.76
CA PHE A 34 -16.38 -10.76 -30.64
C PHE A 34 -17.46 -11.81 -30.89
N PHE A 35 -18.44 -11.55 -31.76
CA PHE A 35 -19.43 -12.53 -32.17
C PHE A 35 -18.79 -13.68 -32.96
N ASP A 36 -17.95 -13.33 -33.95
CA ASP A 36 -17.26 -14.25 -34.86
C ASP A 36 -16.34 -15.26 -34.16
N SER A 37 -15.82 -14.91 -32.97
CA SER A 37 -14.94 -15.78 -32.20
C SER A 37 -15.38 -15.89 -30.75
N ALA A 38 -16.09 -16.99 -30.45
CA ALA A 38 -16.47 -17.34 -29.08
C ALA A 38 -15.25 -17.53 -28.16
N VAL A 39 -14.14 -18.04 -28.70
CA VAL A 39 -12.87 -18.21 -27.97
C VAL A 39 -12.28 -16.85 -27.59
N ARG A 40 -12.16 -15.90 -28.53
CA ARG A 40 -11.70 -14.53 -28.26
C ARG A 40 -12.57 -13.87 -27.20
N ARG A 41 -13.89 -13.93 -27.39
CA ARG A 41 -14.87 -13.38 -26.44
C ARG A 41 -14.74 -13.97 -25.05
N GLY A 42 -14.58 -15.29 -24.93
CA GLY A 42 -14.38 -15.98 -23.66
C GLY A 42 -13.10 -15.55 -22.95
N ARG A 43 -11.97 -15.56 -23.67
CA ARG A 43 -10.66 -15.17 -23.12
C ARG A 43 -10.64 -13.70 -22.68
N VAL A 44 -11.09 -12.78 -23.53
CA VAL A 44 -11.19 -11.35 -23.20
C VAL A 44 -12.13 -11.15 -22.01
N SER A 45 -13.30 -11.79 -22.00
CA SER A 45 -14.21 -11.71 -20.85
C SER A 45 -13.59 -12.21 -19.54
N ALA A 46 -12.73 -13.24 -19.59
CA ALA A 46 -12.06 -13.77 -18.40
C ALA A 46 -10.99 -12.82 -17.88
N ILE A 47 -10.23 -12.16 -18.76
CA ILE A 47 -9.24 -11.13 -18.38
C ILE A 47 -9.96 -9.91 -17.78
N LEU A 48 -11.00 -9.40 -18.47
CA LEU A 48 -11.77 -8.24 -18.00
C LEU A 48 -12.44 -8.48 -16.65
N ALA A 49 -12.80 -9.72 -16.30
CA ALA A 49 -13.38 -10.04 -14.98
C ALA A 49 -12.39 -9.86 -13.82
N LYS A 50 -11.09 -9.84 -14.10
CA LYS A 50 -10.02 -9.60 -13.10
C LYS A 50 -9.64 -8.13 -12.98
N LEU A 51 -10.06 -7.28 -13.93
CA LEU A 51 -9.73 -5.86 -13.91
C LEU A 51 -10.44 -5.16 -12.75
N PRO A 52 -9.70 -4.37 -11.94
CA PRO A 52 -10.32 -3.49 -10.99
C PRO A 52 -10.99 -2.31 -11.69
N ASP A 53 -11.71 -1.50 -10.91
CA ASP A 53 -12.33 -0.27 -11.42
C ASP A 53 -11.27 0.84 -11.64
N LEU A 54 -10.52 0.71 -12.73
CA LEU A 54 -9.42 1.61 -13.10
C LEU A 54 -9.89 3.06 -13.22
N GLU A 55 -11.05 3.31 -13.82
CA GLU A 55 -11.64 4.65 -13.97
C GLU A 55 -11.72 5.36 -12.60
N ARG A 56 -12.27 4.70 -11.58
CA ARG A 56 -12.41 5.29 -10.24
C ARG A 56 -11.08 5.38 -9.49
N ILE A 57 -10.17 4.43 -9.70
CA ILE A 57 -8.84 4.49 -9.09
C ILE A 57 -8.09 5.71 -9.63
N VAL A 58 -8.06 5.92 -10.94
CA VAL A 58 -7.40 7.08 -11.56
C VAL A 58 -8.02 8.39 -11.10
N THR A 59 -9.34 8.46 -10.92
CA THR A 59 -9.99 9.64 -10.32
C THR A 59 -9.47 9.92 -8.91
N ARG A 60 -9.34 8.90 -8.06
CA ARG A 60 -8.79 9.08 -6.69
C ARG A 60 -7.33 9.48 -6.70
N VAL A 61 -6.53 8.94 -7.63
CA VAL A 61 -5.12 9.31 -7.82
C VAL A 61 -5.02 10.79 -8.19
N GLY A 62 -5.77 11.23 -9.20
CA GLY A 62 -5.79 12.65 -9.62
C GLY A 62 -6.28 13.60 -8.52
N ALA A 63 -7.16 13.12 -7.63
CA ALA A 63 -7.65 13.87 -6.48
C ALA A 63 -6.76 13.77 -5.21
N GLY A 64 -5.64 13.04 -5.26
CA GLY A 64 -4.75 12.85 -4.10
C GLY A 64 -5.36 12.03 -2.95
N SER A 65 -6.42 11.26 -3.20
CA SER A 65 -7.17 10.49 -2.20
C SER A 65 -7.07 8.97 -2.39
N ALA A 66 -6.17 8.52 -3.28
CA ALA A 66 -5.93 7.11 -3.52
C ALA A 66 -5.25 6.45 -2.30
N THR A 67 -5.72 5.25 -1.96
CA THR A 67 -5.12 4.44 -0.90
C THR A 67 -4.02 3.53 -1.45
N PRO A 68 -3.12 2.98 -0.61
CA PRO A 68 -2.14 1.99 -1.06
C PRO A 68 -2.76 0.77 -1.76
N ARG A 69 -3.94 0.33 -1.30
CA ARG A 69 -4.68 -0.77 -1.93
C ARG A 69 -5.18 -0.39 -3.33
N ASP A 70 -5.54 0.88 -3.55
CA ASP A 70 -5.89 1.37 -4.88
C ASP A 70 -4.69 1.31 -5.82
N LEU A 71 -3.50 1.66 -5.35
CA LEU A 71 -2.26 1.58 -6.15
C LEU A 71 -1.93 0.13 -6.50
N VAL A 72 -2.03 -0.80 -5.55
CA VAL A 72 -1.85 -2.23 -5.83
C VAL A 72 -2.87 -2.74 -6.84
N ALA A 73 -4.14 -2.32 -6.72
CA ALA A 73 -5.16 -2.66 -7.70
C ALA A 73 -4.85 -2.06 -9.08
N LEU A 74 -4.41 -0.81 -9.15
CA LEU A 74 -3.98 -0.16 -10.39
C LEU A 74 -2.87 -0.98 -11.06
N ARG A 75 -1.81 -1.32 -10.32
CA ARG A 75 -0.72 -2.17 -10.80
C ARG A 75 -1.23 -3.48 -11.39
N ARG A 76 -2.03 -4.23 -10.63
CA ARG A 76 -2.61 -5.51 -11.08
C ARG A 76 -3.46 -5.34 -12.35
N GLY A 77 -4.17 -4.22 -12.48
CA GLY A 77 -4.93 -3.93 -13.69
C GLY A 77 -4.05 -3.64 -14.90
N LEU A 78 -2.96 -2.88 -14.72
CA LEU A 78 -1.98 -2.57 -15.77
C LEU A 78 -1.21 -3.83 -16.22
N GLU A 79 -0.86 -4.71 -15.29
CA GLU A 79 -0.19 -6.00 -15.56
C GLU A 79 -1.04 -6.94 -16.45
N LEU A 80 -2.37 -6.77 -16.49
CA LEU A 80 -3.27 -7.55 -17.35
C LEU A 80 -3.36 -7.01 -18.79
N VAL A 81 -2.91 -5.79 -19.05
CA VAL A 81 -3.04 -5.14 -20.36
C VAL A 81 -2.27 -5.89 -21.46
N PRO A 82 -1.02 -6.35 -21.26
CA PRO A 82 -0.31 -7.13 -22.28
C PRO A 82 -1.02 -8.44 -22.66
N ASP A 83 -1.64 -9.12 -21.69
CA ASP A 83 -2.43 -10.34 -21.94
C ASP A 83 -3.69 -10.03 -22.75
N LEU A 84 -4.31 -8.88 -22.46
CA LEU A 84 -5.47 -8.41 -23.20
C LEU A 84 -5.11 -8.08 -24.65
N GLN A 85 -3.99 -7.39 -24.90
CA GLN A 85 -3.48 -7.10 -26.25
C GLN A 85 -3.25 -8.39 -27.04
N ARG A 86 -2.47 -9.34 -26.47
CA ARG A 86 -2.20 -10.64 -27.12
C ARG A 86 -3.47 -11.42 -27.44
N THR A 87 -4.47 -11.37 -26.56
CA THR A 87 -5.75 -12.06 -26.77
C THR A 87 -6.59 -11.41 -27.87
N LEU A 88 -6.46 -10.09 -28.06
CA LEU A 88 -7.10 -9.37 -29.16
C LEU A 88 -6.43 -9.66 -30.51
N ASP A 89 -5.09 -9.78 -30.51
CA ASP A 89 -4.27 -10.05 -31.69
C ASP A 89 -4.42 -11.48 -32.24
N ASP A 90 -4.81 -12.45 -31.40
CA ASP A 90 -4.98 -13.86 -31.77
C ASP A 90 -6.02 -14.01 -32.93
N ASN A 91 -5.56 -14.52 -34.08
CA ASN A 91 -6.33 -14.82 -35.30
C ASN A 91 -6.88 -13.61 -36.09
N LEU A 92 -6.07 -12.59 -36.37
CA LEU A 92 -6.46 -11.46 -37.25
C LEU A 92 -6.41 -11.74 -38.75
N VAL A 93 -5.87 -12.89 -39.17
CA VAL A 93 -5.62 -13.22 -40.59
C VAL A 93 -6.92 -13.32 -41.43
N SER A 94 -8.09 -13.43 -40.80
CA SER A 94 -9.35 -13.77 -41.49
C SER A 94 -10.39 -12.66 -41.58
N VAL A 95 -10.06 -11.38 -41.30
CA VAL A 95 -11.10 -10.35 -41.20
C VAL A 95 -10.78 -9.09 -42.01
N GLU A 96 -10.90 -9.20 -43.33
CA GLU A 96 -11.01 -8.03 -44.21
C GLU A 96 -12.17 -7.14 -43.76
N GLY A 97 -11.89 -5.85 -43.55
CA GLY A 97 -12.87 -4.83 -43.15
C GLY A 97 -12.92 -4.47 -41.65
N ARG A 98 -12.37 -5.29 -40.72
CA ARG A 98 -12.46 -5.00 -39.26
C ARG A 98 -11.13 -4.69 -38.57
N ARG A 99 -10.06 -4.53 -39.37
CA ARG A 99 -8.72 -4.11 -38.92
C ARG A 99 -8.75 -2.80 -38.13
N ARG A 100 -9.55 -1.82 -38.57
CA ARG A 100 -9.63 -0.50 -37.93
C ARG A 100 -10.13 -0.56 -36.48
N VAL A 101 -11.21 -1.31 -36.22
CA VAL A 101 -11.73 -1.47 -34.85
C VAL A 101 -10.73 -2.22 -33.96
N HIS A 102 -10.03 -3.19 -34.51
CA HIS A 102 -8.96 -3.86 -33.80
C HIS A 102 -7.81 -2.90 -33.45
N GLU A 103 -7.32 -2.13 -34.42
CA GLU A 103 -6.28 -1.12 -34.22
C GLU A 103 -6.70 -0.07 -33.20
N ASP A 104 -7.95 0.40 -33.23
CA ASP A 104 -8.50 1.33 -32.24
C ASP A 104 -8.49 0.72 -30.83
N LEU A 105 -8.89 -0.54 -30.68
CA LEU A 105 -8.90 -1.24 -29.39
C LEU A 105 -7.49 -1.47 -28.84
N VAL A 106 -6.58 -2.03 -29.66
CA VAL A 106 -5.20 -2.33 -29.22
C VAL A 106 -4.39 -1.06 -29.03
N GLY A 107 -4.56 -0.06 -29.89
CA GLY A 107 -3.90 1.24 -29.79
C GLY A 107 -4.32 2.02 -28.55
N GLY A 108 -5.56 1.83 -28.06
CA GLY A 108 -6.03 2.41 -26.79
C GLY A 108 -5.51 1.69 -25.53
N LEU A 109 -4.94 0.49 -25.66
CA LEU A 109 -4.46 -0.32 -24.54
C LEU A 109 -2.98 -0.06 -24.28
N HIS A 110 -2.66 1.01 -23.57
CA HIS A 110 -1.29 1.27 -23.14
C HIS A 110 -0.95 0.50 -21.85
N PRO A 111 0.09 -0.36 -21.80
CA PRO A 111 0.42 -1.13 -20.60
C PRO A 111 0.96 -0.32 -19.42
N CYS A 112 1.46 0.90 -19.67
CA CYS A 112 2.04 1.78 -18.64
C CYS A 112 3.05 1.06 -17.73
N ARG A 113 3.99 0.33 -18.33
CA ARG A 113 4.96 -0.54 -17.62
C ARG A 113 5.70 0.21 -16.53
N ASP A 114 6.23 1.39 -16.82
CA ASP A 114 6.97 2.21 -15.86
C ASP A 114 6.16 2.52 -14.60
N THR A 115 4.86 2.78 -14.75
CA THR A 115 3.96 3.01 -13.61
C THR A 115 3.71 1.73 -12.82
N ALA A 116 3.47 0.62 -13.50
CA ALA A 116 3.28 -0.67 -12.85
C ALA A 116 4.55 -1.10 -12.08
N GLU A 117 5.72 -0.93 -12.67
CA GLU A 117 7.02 -1.24 -12.09
C GLU A 117 7.35 -0.32 -10.91
N LEU A 118 7.06 0.98 -11.01
CA LEU A 118 7.21 1.90 -9.89
C LEU A 118 6.34 1.46 -8.70
N ILE A 119 5.08 1.13 -8.93
CA ILE A 119 4.20 0.65 -7.85
C ILE A 119 4.67 -0.71 -7.32
N ALA A 120 5.18 -1.59 -8.19
CA ALA A 120 5.72 -2.89 -7.79
C ALA A 120 6.90 -2.76 -6.85
N GLY A 121 7.84 -1.83 -7.16
CA GLY A 121 9.01 -1.55 -6.33
C GLY A 121 8.70 -0.75 -5.07
N ALA A 122 7.69 0.13 -5.11
CA ALA A 122 7.37 1.04 -4.01
C ALA A 122 6.43 0.42 -2.97
N ILE A 123 5.34 -0.21 -3.41
CA ILE A 123 4.21 -0.57 -2.54
C ILE A 123 4.20 -2.07 -2.26
N ALA A 124 4.02 -2.44 -0.99
CA ALA A 124 3.84 -3.83 -0.58
C ALA A 124 2.56 -4.44 -1.21
N ASP A 125 2.57 -5.74 -1.50
CA ASP A 125 1.41 -6.41 -2.14
C ASP A 125 0.16 -6.42 -1.25
N GLU A 126 0.38 -6.48 0.06
CA GLU A 126 -0.66 -6.42 1.09
C GLU A 126 -0.32 -5.27 2.05
N PRO A 127 -0.60 -4.01 1.65
CA PRO A 127 -0.18 -2.86 2.43
C PRO A 127 -0.96 -2.81 3.74
N ALA A 128 -0.22 -2.89 4.85
CA ALA A 128 -0.68 -2.70 6.23
C ALA A 128 -0.14 -1.38 6.78
N ALA A 129 -0.72 -0.87 7.87
CA ALA A 129 -0.40 0.46 8.40
C ALA A 129 1.10 0.72 8.63
N GLU A 130 1.87 -0.31 9.04
CA GLU A 130 3.31 -0.19 9.32
C GLU A 130 4.19 -0.58 8.11
N ALA A 131 3.61 -1.18 7.08
CA ALA A 131 4.32 -1.84 5.98
C ALA A 131 3.70 -1.49 4.61
N ILE A 132 3.53 -0.20 4.35
CA ILE A 132 3.03 0.30 3.05
C ILE A 132 4.14 0.28 2.01
N ILE A 133 5.26 0.95 2.33
CA ILE A 133 6.41 1.07 1.43
C ILE A 133 7.36 -0.12 1.63
N ARG A 134 7.79 -0.74 0.52
CA ARG A 134 8.73 -1.87 0.52
C ARG A 134 10.09 -1.47 1.07
N PRO A 135 10.79 -2.38 1.78
CA PRO A 135 12.21 -2.23 2.04
C PRO A 135 12.99 -2.12 0.73
N GLY A 136 14.05 -1.30 0.72
CA GLY A 136 14.90 -1.03 -0.43
C GLY A 136 14.37 0.06 -1.37
N PHE A 137 13.16 0.56 -1.17
CA PHE A 137 12.62 1.64 -2.02
C PHE A 137 13.15 3.02 -1.62
N SER A 138 13.39 3.24 -0.32
CA SER A 138 13.92 4.50 0.21
C SER A 138 14.93 4.20 1.30
N GLU A 139 16.19 4.51 1.03
CA GLU A 139 17.30 4.34 1.97
C GLU A 139 17.06 5.11 3.28
N GLU A 140 16.52 6.34 3.17
CA GLU A 140 16.16 7.16 4.32
C GLU A 140 15.10 6.49 5.20
N LEU A 141 14.01 6.01 4.58
CA LEU A 141 12.95 5.32 5.32
C LEU A 141 13.46 4.04 5.97
N ASP A 142 14.32 3.31 5.30
CA ASP A 142 14.91 2.08 5.84
C ASP A 142 15.87 2.37 7.00
N ALA A 143 16.67 3.43 6.92
CA ALA A 143 17.51 3.89 8.03
C ALA A 143 16.67 4.29 9.26
N LEU A 144 15.56 5.01 9.05
CA LEU A 144 14.61 5.36 10.11
C LEU A 144 13.98 4.12 10.74
N ARG A 145 13.61 3.12 9.92
CA ARG A 145 13.05 1.85 10.40
C ARG A 145 14.07 1.04 11.19
N ALA A 146 15.33 0.99 10.74
CA ALA A 146 16.41 0.31 11.46
C ALA A 146 16.62 0.95 12.84
N THR A 147 16.77 2.27 12.88
CA THR A 147 16.92 3.04 14.13
C THR A 147 15.75 2.78 15.10
N ALA A 148 14.52 2.74 14.60
CA ALA A 148 13.35 2.47 15.42
C ALA A 148 13.31 1.02 15.97
N ARG A 149 13.80 0.04 15.21
CA ARG A 149 13.92 -1.36 15.65
C ARG A 149 14.98 -1.50 16.73
N ASP A 150 16.15 -0.89 16.54
CA ASP A 150 17.24 -0.91 17.52
C ASP A 150 16.79 -0.29 18.85
N ALA A 151 16.01 0.79 18.79
CA ALA A 151 15.41 1.39 19.97
C ALA A 151 14.43 0.48 20.70
N ARG A 152 13.52 -0.18 19.99
CA ARG A 152 12.60 -1.14 20.61
C ARG A 152 13.35 -2.30 21.26
N GLN A 153 14.40 -2.81 20.60
CA GLN A 153 15.21 -3.91 21.12
C GLN A 153 15.96 -3.50 22.39
N PHE A 154 16.62 -2.34 22.36
CA PHE A 154 17.31 -1.80 23.54
C PHE A 154 16.38 -1.66 24.75
N LEU A 155 15.18 -1.07 24.56
CA LEU A 155 14.21 -0.88 25.64
C LEU A 155 13.67 -2.21 26.17
N ALA A 156 13.43 -3.19 25.31
CA ALA A 156 13.00 -4.53 25.71
C ALA A 156 14.09 -5.26 26.52
N ASP A 157 15.35 -5.14 26.10
CA ASP A 157 16.47 -5.72 26.82
C ASP A 157 16.70 -5.03 28.16
N LEU A 158 16.57 -3.70 28.23
CA LEU A 158 16.63 -2.93 29.48
C LEU A 158 15.50 -3.35 30.43
N GLU A 159 14.26 -3.45 29.94
CA GLU A 159 13.11 -3.91 30.73
C GLU A 159 13.36 -5.30 31.33
N ARG A 160 13.90 -6.24 30.54
CA ARG A 160 14.24 -7.58 31.01
C ARG A 160 15.32 -7.54 32.09
N ARG A 161 16.43 -6.83 31.84
CA ARG A 161 17.53 -6.69 32.80
C ARG A 161 17.07 -6.09 34.13
N GLU A 162 16.28 -5.02 34.08
CA GLU A 162 15.80 -4.36 35.29
C GLU A 162 14.76 -5.19 36.03
N ARG A 163 13.90 -5.96 35.35
CA ARG A 163 13.01 -6.93 36.00
C ARG A 163 13.79 -8.00 36.75
N GLU A 164 14.85 -8.54 36.14
CA GLU A 164 15.72 -9.55 36.76
C GLU A 164 16.50 -8.97 37.94
N ARG A 165 17.08 -7.76 37.77
CA ARG A 165 17.87 -7.07 38.80
C ARG A 165 17.05 -6.70 40.03
N THR A 166 15.84 -6.18 39.83
CA THR A 166 15.00 -5.65 40.92
C THR A 166 14.02 -6.68 41.48
N GLY A 167 13.76 -7.77 40.76
CA GLY A 167 12.68 -8.72 41.07
C GLY A 167 11.26 -8.18 40.79
N ILE A 168 11.13 -6.96 40.25
CA ILE A 168 9.84 -6.30 40.03
C ILE A 168 9.24 -6.78 38.69
N LYS A 169 8.47 -7.86 38.71
CA LYS A 169 7.84 -8.42 37.48
C LYS A 169 6.95 -7.44 36.72
N THR A 170 6.36 -6.46 37.40
CA THR A 170 5.47 -5.46 36.80
C THR A 170 6.18 -4.23 36.24
N LEU A 171 7.51 -4.15 36.34
CA LEU A 171 8.31 -3.04 35.82
C LEU A 171 8.12 -2.92 34.32
N LYS A 172 7.91 -1.71 33.81
CA LYS A 172 7.76 -1.45 32.36
C LYS A 172 8.65 -0.31 31.92
N VAL A 173 9.25 -0.44 30.75
CA VAL A 173 9.94 0.67 30.09
C VAL A 173 9.01 1.28 29.06
N GLY A 174 8.82 2.59 29.12
CA GLY A 174 7.89 3.32 28.26
C GLY A 174 8.47 4.63 27.74
N TYR A 175 7.70 5.28 26.87
CA TYR A 175 8.01 6.61 26.34
C TYR A 175 6.82 7.54 26.49
N ASN A 176 7.10 8.81 26.78
CA ASN A 176 6.15 9.89 26.89
C ASN A 176 6.74 11.14 26.21
N LYS A 177 5.90 11.92 25.50
CA LYS A 177 6.36 13.11 24.75
C LYS A 177 6.97 14.24 25.61
N VAL A 178 6.61 14.33 26.88
CA VAL A 178 6.97 15.41 27.83
C VAL A 178 8.19 15.06 28.69
N PHE A 179 8.28 13.80 29.15
CA PHE A 179 9.26 13.31 30.12
C PHE A 179 10.24 12.31 29.53
N GLY A 180 10.11 11.97 28.25
CA GLY A 180 11.03 11.09 27.57
C GLY A 180 10.80 9.61 27.87
N TYR A 181 11.88 8.84 27.83
CA TYR A 181 11.87 7.44 28.23
C TYR A 181 11.85 7.28 29.75
N TYR A 182 11.09 6.32 30.25
CA TYR A 182 10.93 6.08 31.68
C TYR A 182 10.82 4.60 32.02
N ILE A 183 11.12 4.29 33.27
CA ILE A 183 10.85 3.03 33.95
C ILE A 183 9.68 3.25 34.90
N GLU A 184 8.57 2.55 34.66
CA GLU A 184 7.37 2.61 35.49
C GLU A 184 7.35 1.45 36.49
N VAL A 185 7.20 1.79 37.76
CA VAL A 185 7.09 0.85 38.87
C VAL A 185 5.77 1.06 39.59
N SER A 186 5.04 -0.02 39.86
CA SER A 186 3.75 0.04 40.54
C SER A 186 3.90 0.46 42.00
N LYS A 187 2.85 1.07 42.57
CA LYS A 187 2.84 1.56 43.96
C LYS A 187 3.25 0.49 44.99
N ALA A 188 2.88 -0.77 44.75
CA ALA A 188 3.21 -1.90 45.62
C ALA A 188 4.71 -2.22 45.68
N ASN A 189 5.45 -1.90 44.61
CA ASN A 189 6.85 -2.27 44.44
C ASN A 189 7.82 -1.11 44.71
N LEU A 190 7.33 0.06 45.15
CA LEU A 190 8.17 1.25 45.38
C LEU A 190 9.30 1.03 46.40
N LYS A 191 9.10 0.13 47.38
CA LYS A 191 10.14 -0.22 48.36
C LYS A 191 11.29 -1.03 47.78
N ALA A 192 11.09 -1.67 46.63
CA ALA A 192 12.10 -2.47 45.93
C ALA A 192 12.83 -1.66 44.84
N VAL A 193 12.52 -0.37 44.69
CA VAL A 193 13.17 0.51 43.72
C VAL A 193 14.61 0.79 44.17
N PRO A 194 15.62 0.53 43.32
CA PRO A 194 17.01 0.81 43.62
C PRO A 194 17.31 2.30 43.81
N ALA A 195 18.36 2.62 44.56
CA ALA A 195 18.77 4.01 44.81
C ALA A 195 19.30 4.74 43.57
N ASP A 196 19.74 4.00 42.54
CA ASP A 196 20.21 4.57 41.27
C ASP A 196 19.09 5.10 40.36
N TYR A 197 17.83 4.87 40.72
CA TYR A 197 16.68 5.38 39.99
C TYR A 197 16.42 6.85 40.32
N GLN A 198 16.41 7.70 39.29
CA GLN A 198 16.06 9.10 39.41
C GLN A 198 14.56 9.30 39.14
N ARG A 199 13.79 9.65 40.16
CA ARG A 199 12.35 9.91 40.03
C ARG A 199 12.06 11.05 39.04
N ARG A 200 11.10 10.83 38.13
CA ARG A 200 10.67 11.81 37.12
C ARG A 200 9.21 12.24 37.27
N GLN A 201 8.31 11.30 37.53
CA GLN A 201 6.87 11.59 37.60
C GLN A 201 6.18 10.66 38.60
N THR A 202 5.36 11.21 39.48
CA THR A 202 4.49 10.43 40.36
C THR A 202 3.14 10.21 39.67
N LEU A 203 2.63 8.97 39.67
CA LEU A 203 1.32 8.59 39.14
C LEU A 203 0.43 8.09 40.28
N VAL A 204 -0.89 8.05 40.03
CA VAL A 204 -1.85 7.47 40.99
C VAL A 204 -1.54 5.98 41.24
N GLY A 205 -1.13 5.26 40.19
CA GLY A 205 -0.86 3.82 40.24
C GLY A 205 0.60 3.43 40.50
N GLY A 206 1.53 4.38 40.59
CA GLY A 206 2.96 4.08 40.65
C GLY A 206 3.86 5.29 40.47
N GLU A 207 5.12 5.03 40.13
CA GLU A 207 6.13 6.06 39.93
C GLU A 207 6.89 5.77 38.64
N ARG A 208 7.26 6.85 37.94
CA ARG A 208 8.15 6.81 36.78
C ARG A 208 9.50 7.38 37.18
N SER A 209 10.52 6.59 36.90
CA SER A 209 11.92 6.93 37.15
C SER A 209 12.74 6.78 35.87
N THR A 210 13.95 7.29 35.87
CA THR A 210 14.94 7.07 34.82
C THR A 210 16.25 6.58 35.44
N THR A 211 17.12 6.01 34.62
CA THR A 211 18.47 5.57 35.00
C THR A 211 19.50 6.30 34.13
N ALA A 212 20.75 6.35 34.57
CA ALA A 212 21.83 6.94 33.78
C ALA A 212 21.92 6.30 32.39
N GLU A 213 21.81 4.96 32.30
CA GLU A 213 21.80 4.22 31.04
C GLU A 213 20.65 4.66 30.11
N LEU A 214 19.44 4.86 30.66
CA LEU A 214 18.28 5.27 29.87
C LEU A 214 18.39 6.73 29.40
N GLN A 215 18.97 7.60 30.23
CA GLN A 215 19.25 9.00 29.88
C GLN A 215 20.31 9.11 28.78
N ASP A 216 21.40 8.35 28.87
CA ASP A 216 22.45 8.30 27.84
C ASP A 216 21.88 7.80 26.52
N TYR A 217 21.01 6.79 26.58
CA TYR A 217 20.35 6.27 25.39
C TYR A 217 19.42 7.30 24.73
N GLU A 218 18.61 7.99 25.54
CA GLU A 218 17.73 9.06 25.07
C GLU A 218 18.52 10.19 24.39
N PHE A 219 19.62 10.61 24.99
CA PHE A 219 20.52 11.62 24.43
C PHE A 219 21.10 11.20 23.08
N ARG A 220 21.53 9.94 22.96
CA ARG A 220 22.05 9.38 21.70
C ARG A 220 20.99 9.35 20.60
N ILE A 221 19.74 9.01 20.91
CA ILE A 221 18.65 9.01 19.92
C ILE A 221 18.32 10.43 19.46
N LEU A 222 18.22 11.39 20.38
CA LEU A 222 17.89 12.78 20.05
C LEU A 222 18.97 13.40 19.15
N HIS A 223 20.24 13.21 19.47
CA HIS A 223 21.33 13.71 18.64
C HIS A 223 21.50 12.97 17.31
N ALA A 224 21.13 11.69 17.23
CA ALA A 224 21.09 10.99 15.95
C ALA A 224 20.01 11.57 15.02
N ARG A 225 18.90 12.08 15.56
CA ARG A 225 17.83 12.72 14.80
C ARG A 225 18.11 14.16 14.38
N GLU A 226 18.92 14.92 15.13
CA GLU A 226 19.25 16.32 14.81
C GLU A 226 20.37 16.47 13.77
N ARG A 227 21.13 15.40 13.49
CA ARG A 227 22.25 15.39 12.54
C ARG A 227 21.92 14.80 11.16
N GLN A 228 20.66 14.43 10.94
CA GLN A 228 20.10 14.07 9.63
C GLN A 228 19.22 15.22 9.15
#